data_AF-R2XP87-F1
#
_entry.id   AF-R2XP87-F1
#
_cell.length_a   1.000
_cell.length_b   1.000
_cell.length_c   1.000
_cell.angle_alpha   90.00
_cell.angle_beta   90.00
_cell.angle_gamma   90.00
#
_symmetry.space_group_name_H-M   'P 1'
#
loop_
_entity.id
_entity.type
_entity.pdbx_description
1 polymer ?
#
loop_
_entity_poly.entity_id
_entity_poly.type
_entity_poly.pdbx_seq_one_letter_code
_entity_poly.pdbx_strand_id
1 'polypeptide(L)'
;MPELPEVETVRKGLVSLVKGKTIAKVDVYWPRIVEFPEVEIFQQQLIGESIETVERRGKYLIFQFTHYEMVSHLRMEGKYEYFKQPTPLDKHSHVRFIFSDGSELVYHDVRKFGRMALLKKGTAKEYKGLAQLGPEPTDEDFDLALFKQQLKKSSTMIKPLLLNQKVVAGLGNIYVDEVLWLAKIHPEQPANTLSAQSVRRLREASIEVIGKAKEAGGTTIRTYLNALGEAGHFQQELHVYGQTGMPCSRCGTPIIKIKVAQRGTHLCPHCQKLKKV
;
A
#
# COMPACT_ATOMS: atom_id res chain seq x y z
N MET A 1 -0.17 8.21 2.50
CA MET A 1 0.59 7.00 2.13
C MET A 1 -0.44 6.01 1.66
N PRO A 2 -0.50 5.68 0.36
CA PRO A 2 -1.30 4.57 -0.11
C PRO A 2 -0.90 3.29 0.63
N GLU A 3 -1.87 2.62 1.20
CA GLU A 3 -1.72 1.28 1.76
C GLU A 3 -2.27 0.28 0.73
N LEU A 4 -2.42 -1.00 1.07
CA LEU A 4 -2.78 -2.01 0.09
C LEU A 4 -4.09 -1.72 -0.68
N PRO A 5 -5.21 -1.34 -0.01
CA PRO A 5 -6.47 -1.07 -0.70
C PRO A 5 -6.38 0.04 -1.75
N GLU A 6 -5.66 1.12 -1.42
CA GLU A 6 -5.43 2.22 -2.35
C GLU A 6 -4.61 1.78 -3.57
N VAL A 7 -3.51 1.03 -3.33
CA VAL A 7 -2.66 0.52 -4.42
C VAL A 7 -3.43 -0.46 -5.31
N GLU A 8 -4.31 -1.30 -4.75
CA GLU A 8 -5.18 -2.19 -5.53
C GLU A 8 -6.15 -1.40 -6.42
N THR A 9 -6.69 -0.30 -5.89
CA THR A 9 -7.60 0.58 -6.64
C THR A 9 -6.88 1.26 -7.80
N VAL A 10 -5.67 1.77 -7.56
CA VAL A 10 -4.82 2.31 -8.65
C VAL A 10 -4.45 1.22 -9.66
N ARG A 11 -4.11 0.01 -9.22
CA ARG A 11 -3.81 -1.12 -10.12
C ARG A 11 -4.98 -1.39 -11.07
N LYS A 12 -6.21 -1.50 -10.56
CA LYS A 12 -7.42 -1.71 -11.36
C LYS A 12 -7.61 -0.60 -12.40
N GLY A 13 -7.51 0.65 -11.98
CA GLY A 13 -7.61 1.81 -12.87
C GLY A 13 -6.53 1.80 -13.96
N LEU A 14 -5.27 1.56 -13.59
CA LEU A 14 -4.17 1.45 -14.55
C LEU A 14 -4.41 0.35 -15.58
N VAL A 15 -4.80 -0.85 -15.16
CA VAL A 15 -5.11 -1.94 -16.10
C VAL A 15 -6.18 -1.52 -17.12
N SER A 16 -7.24 -0.82 -16.68
CA SER A 16 -8.29 -0.36 -17.59
C SER A 16 -7.82 0.70 -18.59
N LEU A 17 -6.80 1.49 -18.22
CA LEU A 17 -6.34 2.64 -18.99
C LEU A 17 -5.17 2.31 -19.94
N VAL A 18 -4.23 1.47 -19.51
CA VAL A 18 -2.94 1.31 -20.20
C VAL A 18 -2.67 -0.09 -20.74
N LYS A 19 -3.51 -1.08 -20.43
CA LYS A 19 -3.35 -2.43 -20.98
C LYS A 19 -3.42 -2.40 -22.52
N GLY A 20 -2.47 -3.08 -23.15
CA GLY A 20 -2.31 -3.17 -24.60
C GLY A 20 -1.61 -1.96 -25.24
N LYS A 21 -1.31 -0.89 -24.49
CA LYS A 21 -0.58 0.25 -25.03
C LYS A 21 0.90 -0.07 -25.18
N THR A 22 1.49 0.40 -26.28
CA THR A 22 2.92 0.30 -26.57
C THR A 22 3.62 1.61 -26.25
N ILE A 23 4.72 1.55 -25.52
CA ILE A 23 5.51 2.73 -25.17
C ILE A 23 6.30 3.20 -26.39
N ALA A 24 6.09 4.44 -26.81
CA ALA A 24 6.87 5.10 -27.84
C ALA A 24 8.11 5.80 -27.27
N LYS A 25 7.99 6.36 -26.06
CA LYS A 25 9.07 7.10 -25.40
C LYS A 25 8.86 7.14 -23.88
N VAL A 26 9.96 7.20 -23.14
CA VAL A 26 9.94 7.47 -21.69
C VAL A 26 10.82 8.66 -21.40
N ASP A 27 10.31 9.64 -20.66
CA ASP A 27 11.05 10.80 -20.17
C ASP A 27 11.15 10.74 -18.64
N VAL A 28 12.36 10.92 -18.09
CA VAL A 28 12.63 10.91 -16.64
C VAL A 28 13.20 12.28 -16.22
N TYR A 29 12.44 13.01 -15.43
CA TYR A 29 12.79 14.37 -14.97
C TYR A 29 13.43 14.37 -13.58
N TRP A 30 13.28 13.28 -12.82
CA TRP A 30 13.93 13.09 -11.53
C TRP A 30 14.66 11.73 -11.47
N PRO A 31 15.93 11.66 -11.90
CA PRO A 31 16.67 10.40 -12.05
C PRO A 31 16.65 9.47 -10.83
N ARG A 32 16.68 10.03 -9.61
CA ARG A 32 16.68 9.25 -8.35
C ARG A 32 15.41 8.46 -8.09
N ILE A 33 14.38 8.60 -8.93
CA ILE A 33 13.19 7.74 -8.89
C ILE A 33 13.47 6.34 -9.42
N VAL A 34 14.37 6.21 -10.39
CA VAL A 34 14.79 4.93 -10.96
C VAL A 34 15.92 4.37 -10.09
N GLU A 35 15.67 3.24 -9.44
CA GLU A 35 16.68 2.57 -8.60
C GLU A 35 17.58 1.66 -9.43
N PHE A 36 17.02 1.04 -10.47
CA PHE A 36 17.72 0.12 -11.35
C PHE A 36 16.90 -0.09 -12.63
N PRO A 37 17.53 -0.18 -13.82
CA PRO A 37 18.94 0.09 -14.11
C PRO A 37 19.21 1.61 -14.12
N GLU A 38 20.33 2.03 -14.74
CA GLU A 38 20.59 3.44 -15.05
C GLU A 38 19.46 4.03 -15.92
N VAL A 39 19.21 5.34 -15.81
CA VAL A 39 18.03 5.99 -16.40
C VAL A 39 18.00 5.85 -17.92
N GLU A 40 19.14 6.01 -18.58
CA GLU A 40 19.25 5.88 -20.03
C GLU A 40 18.88 4.46 -20.48
N ILE A 41 19.34 3.44 -19.74
CA ILE A 41 19.00 2.03 -20.00
C ILE A 41 17.51 1.81 -19.74
N PHE A 42 16.97 2.34 -18.64
CA PHE A 42 15.55 2.25 -18.30
C PHE A 42 14.67 2.83 -19.41
N GLN A 43 15.02 4.01 -19.94
CA GLN A 43 14.29 4.64 -21.04
C GLN A 43 14.38 3.81 -22.32
N GLN A 44 15.57 3.36 -22.71
CA GLN A 44 15.78 2.60 -23.95
C GLN A 44 15.09 1.25 -23.92
N GLN A 45 15.18 0.50 -22.81
CA GLN A 45 14.58 -0.83 -22.68
C GLN A 45 13.05 -0.82 -22.68
N LEU A 46 12.43 0.32 -22.34
CA LEU A 46 10.98 0.46 -22.36
C LEU A 46 10.42 0.89 -23.72
N ILE A 47 11.23 1.42 -24.63
CA ILE A 47 10.74 1.80 -25.97
C ILE A 47 10.33 0.54 -26.74
N GLY A 48 9.11 0.53 -27.29
CA GLY A 48 8.53 -0.60 -28.02
C GLY A 48 7.87 -1.66 -27.13
N GLU A 49 8.03 -1.59 -25.81
CA GLU A 49 7.39 -2.52 -24.88
C GLU A 49 5.88 -2.26 -24.80
N SER A 50 5.08 -3.33 -24.81
CA SER A 50 3.64 -3.25 -24.61
C SER A 50 3.25 -3.65 -23.20
N ILE A 51 2.36 -2.89 -22.57
CA ILE A 51 1.86 -3.20 -21.22
C ILE A 51 0.82 -4.32 -21.31
N GLU A 52 1.14 -5.50 -20.83
CA GLU A 52 0.25 -6.66 -20.84
C GLU A 52 -0.76 -6.60 -19.69
N THR A 53 -0.30 -6.20 -18.51
CA THR A 53 -1.13 -6.01 -17.32
C THR A 53 -0.38 -5.21 -16.25
N VAL A 54 -1.07 -4.88 -15.17
CA VAL A 54 -0.48 -4.34 -13.94
C VAL A 54 -0.96 -5.18 -12.77
N GLU A 55 -0.01 -5.76 -12.06
CA GLU A 55 -0.21 -6.56 -10.86
C GLU A 55 0.11 -5.74 -9.60
N ARG A 56 -0.18 -6.32 -8.43
CA ARG A 56 0.16 -5.72 -7.14
C ARG A 56 0.70 -6.79 -6.21
N ARG A 57 1.75 -6.43 -5.47
CA ARG A 57 2.22 -7.19 -4.32
C ARG A 57 2.45 -6.26 -3.14
N GLY A 58 1.75 -6.48 -2.02
CA GLY A 58 1.72 -5.56 -0.90
C GLY A 58 1.30 -4.16 -1.34
N LYS A 59 2.24 -3.20 -1.24
CA LYS A 59 2.07 -1.79 -1.63
C LYS A 59 2.84 -1.42 -2.90
N TYR A 60 3.30 -2.41 -3.65
CA TYR A 60 3.99 -2.24 -4.92
C TYR A 60 3.03 -2.53 -6.07
N LEU A 61 3.14 -1.74 -7.14
CA LEU A 61 2.61 -2.03 -8.46
C LEU A 61 3.69 -2.76 -9.26
N ILE A 62 3.29 -3.72 -10.08
CA ILE A 62 4.19 -4.45 -10.98
C ILE A 62 3.61 -4.35 -12.38
N PHE A 63 4.20 -3.50 -13.20
CA PHE A 63 3.84 -3.40 -14.62
C PHE A 63 4.47 -4.58 -15.35
N GLN A 64 3.64 -5.37 -16.01
CA GLN A 64 4.06 -6.50 -16.84
C GLN A 64 4.16 -6.00 -18.27
N PHE A 65 5.37 -5.96 -18.80
CA PHE A 65 5.63 -5.64 -20.21
C PHE A 65 5.91 -6.91 -21.01
N THR A 66 6.18 -6.76 -22.31
CA THR A 66 6.45 -7.89 -23.20
C THR A 66 7.70 -8.67 -22.78
N HIS A 67 8.79 -7.99 -22.45
CA HIS A 67 10.09 -8.57 -22.08
C HIS A 67 10.58 -8.17 -20.69
N TYR A 68 9.93 -7.20 -20.05
CA TYR A 68 10.34 -6.65 -18.77
C TYR A 68 9.20 -6.59 -17.75
N GLU A 69 9.58 -6.36 -16.49
CA GLU A 69 8.69 -6.03 -15.38
C GLU A 69 9.18 -4.75 -14.71
N MET A 70 8.29 -3.79 -14.45
CA MET A 70 8.65 -2.63 -13.62
C MET A 70 7.94 -2.68 -12.28
N VAL A 71 8.72 -2.77 -11.21
CA VAL A 71 8.26 -2.62 -9.84
C VAL A 71 8.21 -1.13 -9.49
N SER A 72 7.04 -0.64 -9.09
CA SER A 72 6.81 0.76 -8.70
C SER A 72 6.20 0.85 -7.31
N HIS A 73 6.74 1.73 -6.46
CA HIS A 73 6.22 1.98 -5.12
C HIS A 73 5.85 3.46 -4.95
N LEU A 74 4.57 3.75 -4.77
CA LEU A 74 4.03 5.12 -4.65
C LEU A 74 4.50 5.89 -3.40
N ARG A 75 4.90 5.15 -2.36
CA ARG A 75 5.31 5.68 -1.05
C ARG A 75 4.24 6.57 -0.45
N MET A 76 4.49 7.87 -0.26
CA MET A 76 3.62 8.70 0.56
C MET A 76 2.53 9.39 -0.27
N GLU A 77 2.92 9.94 -1.42
CA GLU A 77 2.12 10.88 -2.25
C GLU A 77 2.31 10.62 -3.76
N GLY A 78 2.97 9.52 -4.13
CA GLY A 78 3.07 9.10 -5.51
C GLY A 78 1.71 8.78 -6.11
N LYS A 79 1.47 9.24 -7.32
CA LYS A 79 0.26 8.93 -8.10
C LYS A 79 0.58 8.84 -9.59
N TYR A 80 -0.26 8.08 -10.30
CA TYR A 80 -0.24 7.98 -11.75
C TYR A 80 -1.48 8.67 -12.31
N GLU A 81 -1.29 9.50 -13.33
CA GLU A 81 -2.37 10.16 -14.05
C GLU A 81 -2.25 9.85 -15.55
N TYR A 82 -3.38 9.56 -16.17
CA TYR A 82 -3.47 9.22 -17.58
C TYR A 82 -4.08 10.36 -18.38
N PHE A 83 -3.47 10.69 -19.51
CA PHE A 83 -3.90 11.75 -20.40
C PHE A 83 -4.08 11.20 -21.81
N LYS A 84 -5.23 11.47 -22.45
CA LYS A 84 -5.49 11.03 -23.84
C LYS A 84 -4.66 11.79 -24.88
N GLN A 85 -4.14 12.95 -24.50
CA GLN A 85 -3.35 13.85 -25.33
C GLN A 85 -2.19 14.39 -24.50
N PRO A 86 -1.14 14.93 -25.14
CA PRO A 86 -0.02 15.55 -24.43
C PRO A 86 -0.48 16.60 -23.42
N THR A 87 0.05 16.50 -22.20
CA THR A 87 -0.28 17.42 -21.11
C THR A 87 0.93 18.27 -20.72
N PRO A 88 0.76 19.54 -20.33
CA PRO A 88 1.81 20.30 -19.67
C PRO A 88 2.24 19.62 -18.37
N LEU A 89 3.54 19.50 -18.16
CA LEU A 89 4.09 18.93 -16.94
C LEU A 89 4.20 19.98 -15.84
N ASP A 90 4.02 19.55 -14.59
CA ASP A 90 4.25 20.37 -13.41
C ASP A 90 5.56 19.98 -12.72
N LYS A 91 5.98 20.77 -11.71
CA LYS A 91 7.25 20.56 -10.97
C LYS A 91 7.33 19.24 -10.18
N HIS A 92 6.22 18.51 -10.08
CA HIS A 92 6.07 17.24 -9.41
C HIS A 92 5.89 16.06 -10.39
N SER A 93 5.82 16.32 -11.70
CA SER A 93 5.87 15.29 -12.75
C SER A 93 7.30 14.78 -12.90
N HIS A 94 7.54 13.50 -12.60
CA HIS A 94 8.90 12.95 -12.53
C HIS A 94 9.22 11.90 -13.58
N VAL A 95 8.22 11.15 -14.04
CA VAL A 95 8.37 10.16 -15.12
C VAL A 95 7.15 10.25 -16.02
N ARG A 96 7.38 10.27 -17.34
CA ARG A 96 6.33 10.31 -18.36
C ARG A 96 6.54 9.16 -19.32
N PHE A 97 5.53 8.31 -19.46
CA PHE A 97 5.46 7.25 -20.46
C PHE A 97 4.54 7.73 -21.58
N ILE A 98 5.08 7.89 -22.78
CA ILE A 98 4.35 8.32 -23.97
C ILE A 98 4.06 7.08 -24.79
N PHE A 99 2.80 6.86 -25.12
CA PHE A 99 2.36 5.70 -25.90
C PHE A 99 2.30 6.01 -27.40
N SER A 100 2.30 4.97 -28.23
CA SER A 100 2.27 5.09 -29.70
C SER A 100 0.99 5.72 -30.25
N ASP A 101 -0.12 5.69 -29.49
CA ASP A 101 -1.38 6.35 -29.84
C ASP A 101 -1.43 7.84 -29.42
N GLY A 102 -0.31 8.40 -28.92
CA GLY A 102 -0.20 9.78 -28.48
C GLY A 102 -0.75 10.05 -27.07
N SER A 103 -1.31 9.04 -26.41
CA SER A 103 -1.70 9.15 -25.00
C SER A 103 -0.53 8.94 -24.05
N GLU A 104 -0.68 9.34 -22.80
CA GLU A 104 0.44 9.44 -21.85
C GLU A 104 0.05 8.98 -20.45
N LEU A 105 1.00 8.36 -19.75
CA LEU A 105 0.92 8.06 -18.33
C LEU A 105 2.02 8.84 -17.61
N VAL A 106 1.63 9.69 -16.66
CA VAL A 106 2.58 10.54 -15.91
C VAL A 106 2.58 10.11 -14.45
N TYR A 107 3.78 9.92 -13.91
CA TYR A 107 3.99 9.71 -12.49
C TYR A 107 4.32 11.02 -11.78
N HIS A 108 3.49 11.39 -10.80
CA HIS A 108 3.68 12.57 -9.97
C HIS A 108 4.06 12.17 -8.55
N ASP A 109 4.99 12.91 -7.92
CA ASP A 109 5.29 12.75 -6.49
C ASP A 109 5.84 14.03 -5.88
N VAL A 110 5.05 14.70 -5.06
CA VAL A 110 5.44 15.95 -4.40
C VAL A 110 6.70 15.78 -3.52
N ARG A 111 6.86 14.60 -2.91
CA ARG A 111 7.91 14.32 -1.92
C ARG A 111 9.11 13.57 -2.49
N LYS A 112 9.05 13.12 -3.75
CA LYS A 112 10.13 12.41 -4.45
C LYS A 112 10.61 11.13 -3.72
N PHE A 113 9.68 10.44 -3.06
CA PHE A 113 9.96 9.21 -2.32
C PHE A 113 9.70 7.96 -3.14
N GLY A 114 8.85 8.06 -4.16
CA GLY A 114 8.54 7.01 -5.10
C GLY A 114 9.79 6.38 -5.68
N ARG A 115 9.69 5.09 -6.02
CA ARG A 115 10.78 4.32 -6.60
C ARG A 115 10.26 3.43 -7.71
N MET A 116 11.06 3.26 -8.76
CA MET A 116 10.83 2.37 -9.88
C MET A 116 12.08 1.52 -10.11
N ALA A 117 11.89 0.23 -10.38
CA ALA A 117 12.95 -0.66 -10.80
C ALA A 117 12.45 -1.49 -11.99
N LEU A 118 13.21 -1.51 -13.08
CA LEU A 118 12.95 -2.32 -14.26
C LEU A 118 13.81 -3.59 -14.20
N LEU A 119 13.16 -4.73 -14.32
CA LEU A 119 13.76 -6.06 -14.25
C LEU A 119 13.36 -6.87 -15.49
N LYS A 120 14.09 -7.94 -15.77
CA LYS A 120 13.68 -8.89 -16.81
C LYS A 120 12.35 -9.53 -16.40
N LYS A 121 11.52 -9.89 -17.39
CA LYS A 121 10.24 -10.53 -17.13
C LYS A 121 10.40 -11.81 -16.29
N GLY A 122 9.51 -11.99 -15.31
CA GLY A 122 9.52 -13.10 -14.37
C GLY A 122 10.50 -12.96 -13.20
N THR A 123 11.25 -11.86 -13.08
CA THR A 123 12.25 -11.66 -12.00
C THR A 123 11.88 -10.58 -11.00
N ALA A 124 10.70 -9.96 -11.08
CA ALA A 124 10.23 -8.96 -10.13
C ALA A 124 10.27 -9.45 -8.66
N LYS A 125 10.00 -10.73 -8.42
CA LYS A 125 10.07 -11.35 -7.08
C LYS A 125 11.46 -11.24 -6.42
N GLU A 126 12.52 -11.07 -7.21
CA GLU A 126 13.90 -10.94 -6.74
C GLU A 126 14.21 -9.51 -6.29
N TYR A 127 13.40 -8.53 -6.68
CA TYR A 127 13.55 -7.16 -6.22
C TYR A 127 13.50 -7.13 -4.69
N LYS A 128 14.53 -6.54 -4.06
CA LYS A 128 14.76 -6.57 -2.61
C LYS A 128 13.52 -6.18 -1.79
N GLY A 129 12.73 -5.22 -2.30
CA GLY A 129 11.51 -4.76 -1.64
C GLY A 129 10.36 -5.77 -1.66
N LEU A 130 10.33 -6.67 -2.65
CA LEU A 130 9.33 -7.73 -2.82
C LEU A 130 9.77 -9.05 -2.17
N ALA A 131 11.04 -9.42 -2.34
CA ALA A 131 11.61 -10.68 -1.84
C ALA A 131 11.46 -10.89 -0.32
N GLN A 132 11.32 -9.80 0.44
CA GLN A 132 11.22 -9.83 1.90
C GLN A 132 9.78 -9.67 2.42
N LEU A 133 8.78 -9.52 1.55
CA LEU A 133 7.40 -9.31 1.98
C LEU A 133 6.81 -10.57 2.62
N GLY A 134 6.11 -10.37 3.74
CA GLY A 134 5.24 -11.37 4.34
C GLY A 134 4.00 -11.61 3.47
N PRO A 135 3.12 -12.56 3.85
CA PRO A 135 1.97 -12.96 3.06
C PRO A 135 1.02 -11.79 2.75
N GLU A 136 0.20 -11.95 1.70
CA GLU A 136 -0.98 -11.10 1.51
C GLU A 136 -2.00 -11.37 2.62
N PRO A 137 -2.80 -10.37 3.04
CA PRO A 137 -3.82 -10.54 4.08
C PRO A 137 -5.10 -11.18 3.51
N THR A 138 -4.98 -12.42 3.03
CA THR A 138 -6.08 -13.28 2.55
C THR A 138 -6.15 -14.54 3.39
N ASP A 139 -7.26 -15.30 3.29
CA ASP A 139 -7.39 -16.54 4.03
C ASP A 139 -6.41 -17.61 3.54
N GLU A 140 -6.11 -17.61 2.26
CA GLU A 140 -5.20 -18.56 1.60
C GLU A 140 -3.73 -18.29 1.94
N ASP A 141 -3.29 -17.03 1.91
CA ASP A 141 -1.87 -16.68 2.05
C ASP A 141 -1.46 -16.42 3.51
N PHE A 142 -2.35 -15.84 4.31
CA PHE A 142 -1.99 -15.42 5.67
C PHE A 142 -2.13 -16.57 6.66
N ASP A 143 -1.24 -17.56 6.68
CA ASP A 143 -1.41 -18.73 7.56
C ASP A 143 -1.42 -18.39 9.08
N LEU A 144 -2.41 -18.93 9.80
CA LEU A 144 -2.59 -18.67 11.24
C LEU A 144 -1.49 -19.30 12.11
N ALA A 145 -1.03 -20.50 11.77
CA ALA A 145 -0.04 -21.21 12.58
C ALA A 145 1.33 -20.52 12.51
N LEU A 146 1.76 -20.14 11.30
CA LEU A 146 2.95 -19.35 11.04
C LEU A 146 2.86 -17.97 11.70
N PHE A 147 1.73 -17.26 11.55
CA PHE A 147 1.54 -15.96 12.18
C PHE A 147 1.66 -16.06 13.72
N LYS A 148 1.02 -17.05 14.33
CA LYS A 148 1.15 -17.32 15.78
C LYS A 148 2.58 -17.59 16.20
N GLN A 149 3.33 -18.38 15.43
CA GLN A 149 4.74 -18.66 15.72
C GLN A 149 5.61 -17.40 15.63
N GLN A 150 5.38 -16.55 14.62
CA GLN A 150 6.09 -15.29 14.43
C GLN A 150 5.84 -14.33 15.59
N LEU A 151 4.58 -14.13 16.00
CA LEU A 151 4.25 -13.23 17.12
C LEU A 151 4.86 -13.71 18.45
N LYS A 152 4.85 -15.02 18.71
CA LYS A 152 5.46 -15.59 19.92
C LYS A 152 6.96 -15.30 20.06
N LYS A 153 7.68 -15.12 18.96
CA LYS A 153 9.12 -14.84 18.94
C LYS A 153 9.46 -13.35 19.13
N SER A 154 8.46 -12.47 19.16
CA SER A 154 8.67 -11.02 19.20
C SER A 154 8.16 -10.40 20.49
N SER A 155 9.05 -9.81 21.27
CA SER A 155 8.70 -8.95 22.42
C SER A 155 8.33 -7.52 22.02
N THR A 156 8.35 -7.20 20.72
CA THR A 156 7.96 -5.87 20.23
C THR A 156 6.46 -5.65 20.40
N MET A 157 6.06 -4.39 20.62
CA MET A 157 4.66 -3.97 20.58
C MET A 157 3.97 -4.41 19.28
N ILE A 158 2.69 -4.78 19.36
CA ILE A 158 1.97 -5.36 18.23
C ILE A 158 1.78 -4.39 17.05
N LYS A 159 1.54 -3.10 17.30
CA LYS A 159 1.36 -2.12 16.20
C LYS A 159 2.60 -1.99 15.32
N PRO A 160 3.82 -1.71 15.86
CA PRO A 160 5.04 -1.70 15.06
C PRO A 160 5.29 -3.00 14.30
N LEU A 161 4.94 -4.14 14.92
CA LEU A 161 5.13 -5.44 14.30
C LEU A 161 4.20 -5.65 13.09
N LEU A 162 2.94 -5.21 13.15
CA LEU A 162 2.02 -5.26 12.00
C LEU A 162 2.39 -4.26 10.89
N LEU A 163 3.07 -3.16 11.24
CA LEU A 163 3.61 -2.23 10.25
C LEU A 163 4.85 -2.79 9.53
N ASN A 164 5.49 -3.82 10.09
CA ASN A 164 6.58 -4.52 9.44
C ASN A 164 6.05 -5.38 8.30
N GLN A 165 6.34 -4.98 7.06
CA GLN A 165 5.84 -5.64 5.86
C GLN A 165 6.35 -7.08 5.69
N LYS A 166 7.30 -7.54 6.51
CA LYS A 166 7.75 -8.95 6.58
C LYS A 166 6.77 -9.87 7.32
N VAL A 167 5.92 -9.31 8.18
CA VAL A 167 4.95 -10.06 8.98
C VAL A 167 3.67 -10.30 8.18
N VAL A 168 3.15 -9.22 7.60
CA VAL A 168 2.01 -9.23 6.68
C VAL A 168 2.16 -8.03 5.77
N ALA A 169 2.01 -8.24 4.47
CA ALA A 169 2.16 -7.17 3.50
C ALA A 169 0.91 -6.28 3.48
N GLY A 170 1.09 -5.00 3.20
CA GLY A 170 -0.03 -4.13 2.83
C GLY A 170 -0.66 -3.32 3.96
N LEU A 171 -0.52 -3.74 5.21
CA LEU A 171 -0.96 -2.96 6.36
C LEU A 171 -0.10 -1.71 6.54
N GLY A 172 -0.72 -0.55 6.72
CA GLY A 172 -0.07 0.70 7.11
C GLY A 172 -0.73 1.33 8.33
N ASN A 173 -0.58 2.63 8.52
CA ASN A 173 -0.98 3.26 9.78
C ASN A 173 -2.49 3.32 9.97
N ILE A 174 -3.25 3.49 8.88
CA ILE A 174 -4.70 3.56 8.91
C ILE A 174 -5.25 2.20 9.27
N TYR A 175 -4.94 1.20 8.45
CA TYR A 175 -5.54 -0.11 8.60
C TYR A 175 -5.03 -0.85 9.84
N VAL A 176 -3.81 -0.60 10.32
CA VAL A 176 -3.37 -1.18 11.61
C VAL A 176 -4.18 -0.65 12.80
N ASP A 177 -4.55 0.64 12.82
CA ASP A 177 -5.39 1.18 13.90
C ASP A 177 -6.78 0.53 13.87
N GLU A 178 -7.40 0.43 12.69
CA GLU A 178 -8.71 -0.22 12.50
C GLU A 178 -8.68 -1.71 12.83
N VAL A 179 -7.64 -2.43 12.40
CA VAL A 179 -7.46 -3.86 12.69
C VAL A 179 -7.31 -4.12 14.18
N LEU A 180 -6.50 -3.32 14.88
CA LEU A 180 -6.31 -3.47 16.32
C LEU A 180 -7.56 -3.10 17.11
N TRP A 181 -8.30 -2.09 16.66
CA TRP A 181 -9.62 -1.79 17.22
C TRP A 181 -10.56 -2.96 17.00
N LEU A 182 -10.65 -3.49 15.78
CA LEU A 182 -11.53 -4.60 15.44
C LEU A 182 -11.25 -5.83 16.32
N ALA A 183 -9.96 -6.19 16.45
CA ALA A 183 -9.46 -7.30 17.26
C ALA A 183 -9.50 -7.06 18.78
N LYS A 184 -9.79 -5.84 19.24
CA LYS A 184 -9.79 -5.39 20.65
C LYS A 184 -8.43 -5.57 21.32
N ILE A 185 -7.36 -5.15 20.65
CA ILE A 185 -5.97 -5.26 21.14
C ILE A 185 -5.37 -3.86 21.28
N HIS A 186 -4.71 -3.60 22.43
CA HIS A 186 -3.99 -2.35 22.63
C HIS A 186 -2.72 -2.32 21.75
N PRO A 187 -2.44 -1.21 21.04
CA PRO A 187 -1.33 -1.11 20.09
C PRO A 187 0.05 -1.33 20.72
N GLU A 188 0.19 -1.05 22.02
CA GLU A 188 1.43 -1.25 22.79
C GLU A 188 1.54 -2.63 23.45
N GLN A 189 0.55 -3.52 23.27
CA GLN A 189 0.65 -4.87 23.82
C GLN A 189 1.84 -5.61 23.19
N PRO A 190 2.79 -6.18 23.96
CA PRO A 190 3.86 -6.99 23.41
C PRO A 190 3.30 -8.21 22.65
N ALA A 191 3.76 -8.44 21.43
CA ALA A 191 3.18 -9.44 20.53
C ALA A 191 3.23 -10.87 21.09
N ASN A 192 4.32 -11.23 21.77
CA ASN A 192 4.50 -12.55 22.40
C ASN A 192 3.56 -12.83 23.57
N THR A 193 2.82 -11.83 24.06
CA THR A 193 1.87 -11.96 25.18
C THR A 193 0.44 -12.18 24.72
N LEU A 194 0.19 -12.14 23.41
CA LEU A 194 -1.14 -12.37 22.84
C LEU A 194 -1.55 -13.83 22.99
N SER A 195 -2.73 -14.06 23.57
CA SER A 195 -3.36 -15.38 23.61
C SER A 195 -3.62 -15.92 22.21
N ALA A 196 -3.69 -17.24 22.05
CA ALA A 196 -3.99 -17.87 20.75
C ALA A 196 -5.31 -17.35 20.14
N GLN A 197 -6.32 -17.08 20.96
CA GLN A 197 -7.59 -16.52 20.51
C GLN A 197 -7.44 -15.06 20.06
N SER A 198 -6.62 -14.26 20.75
CA SER A 198 -6.31 -12.88 20.31
C SER A 198 -5.58 -12.86 18.98
N VAL A 199 -4.63 -13.78 18.76
CA VAL A 199 -3.92 -13.90 17.48
C VAL A 199 -4.87 -14.27 16.34
N ARG A 200 -5.78 -15.22 16.57
CA ARG A 200 -6.82 -15.58 15.60
C ARG A 200 -7.68 -14.37 15.22
N ARG A 201 -8.23 -13.66 16.20
CA ARG A 201 -9.03 -12.44 15.94
C ARG A 201 -8.24 -11.36 15.21
N LEU A 202 -6.95 -11.23 15.51
CA LEU A 202 -6.10 -10.24 14.86
C LEU A 202 -5.90 -10.55 13.36
N ARG A 203 -5.68 -11.82 13.03
CA ARG A 203 -5.59 -12.28 11.64
C ARG A 203 -6.92 -12.05 10.91
N GLU A 204 -8.03 -12.53 11.48
CA GLU A 204 -9.38 -12.36 10.91
C GLU A 204 -9.70 -10.88 10.68
N ALA A 205 -9.43 -10.03 11.67
CA ALA A 205 -9.61 -8.58 11.54
C ALA A 205 -8.75 -7.96 10.44
N SER A 206 -7.51 -8.45 10.24
CA SER A 206 -6.62 -7.97 9.17
C SER A 206 -7.18 -8.27 7.79
N ILE A 207 -7.69 -9.48 7.59
CA ILE A 207 -8.31 -9.92 6.34
C ILE A 207 -9.61 -9.14 6.11
N GLU A 208 -10.47 -9.03 7.12
CA GLU A 208 -11.76 -8.35 7.04
C GLU A 208 -11.62 -6.86 6.70
N VAL A 209 -10.80 -6.11 7.45
CA VAL A 209 -10.61 -4.67 7.24
C VAL A 209 -10.03 -4.40 5.86
N ILE A 210 -9.04 -5.18 5.43
CA ILE A 210 -8.43 -5.00 4.11
C ILE A 210 -9.39 -5.42 2.99
N GLY A 211 -10.17 -6.48 3.17
CA GLY A 211 -11.22 -6.90 2.24
C GLY A 211 -12.23 -5.78 1.99
N LYS A 212 -12.85 -5.28 3.07
CA LYS A 212 -13.83 -4.17 3.00
C LYS A 212 -13.23 -2.91 2.39
N ALA A 213 -12.02 -2.55 2.80
CA ALA A 213 -11.35 -1.37 2.25
C ALA A 213 -11.07 -1.51 0.75
N LYS A 214 -10.70 -2.71 0.25
CA LYS A 214 -10.52 -2.94 -1.19
C LYS A 214 -11.84 -2.84 -1.96
N GLU A 215 -12.94 -3.30 -1.39
CA GLU A 215 -14.27 -3.21 -1.99
C GLU A 215 -14.74 -1.75 -2.09
N ALA A 216 -14.47 -0.96 -1.04
CA ALA A 216 -14.79 0.47 -0.98
C ALA A 216 -13.79 1.39 -1.74
N GLY A 217 -12.84 0.83 -2.49
CA GLY A 217 -11.86 1.60 -3.26
C GLY A 217 -10.77 2.30 -2.42
N GLY A 218 -10.59 1.88 -1.17
CA GLY A 218 -9.66 2.48 -0.21
C GLY A 218 -10.18 3.76 0.44
N THR A 219 -9.28 4.49 1.09
CA THR A 219 -9.53 5.73 1.81
C THR A 219 -9.00 6.94 1.06
N THR A 220 -9.77 8.03 1.09
CA THR A 220 -9.33 9.36 0.64
C THR A 220 -9.33 10.33 1.82
N ILE A 221 -8.18 10.53 2.46
CA ILE A 221 -8.05 11.40 3.65
C ILE A 221 -7.41 12.76 3.32
N ARG A 222 -6.68 12.88 2.21
CA ARG A 222 -6.04 14.14 1.78
C ARG A 222 -6.22 14.42 0.30
N THR A 223 -5.42 13.75 -0.53
CA THR A 223 -5.31 14.03 -1.97
C THR A 223 -5.28 12.76 -2.81
N TYR A 224 -5.59 11.61 -2.20
CA TYR A 224 -5.53 10.34 -2.91
C TYR A 224 -6.77 10.14 -3.76
N LEU A 225 -6.57 10.20 -5.07
CA LEU A 225 -7.52 9.82 -6.09
C LEU A 225 -6.95 8.58 -6.80
N ASN A 226 -7.83 7.74 -7.32
CA ASN A 226 -7.43 6.60 -8.15
C ASN A 226 -6.88 7.08 -9.51
N ALA A 227 -6.43 6.15 -10.36
CA ALA A 227 -5.91 6.49 -11.69
C ALA A 227 -6.96 7.13 -12.63
N LEU A 228 -8.25 7.08 -12.27
CA LEU A 228 -9.38 7.71 -12.96
C LEU A 228 -9.77 9.06 -12.32
N GLY A 229 -9.08 9.50 -11.27
CA GLY A 229 -9.39 10.75 -10.55
C GLY A 229 -10.52 10.62 -9.51
N GLU A 230 -10.98 9.42 -9.18
CA GLU A 230 -12.08 9.19 -8.24
C GLU A 230 -11.55 8.91 -6.82
N ALA A 231 -12.30 9.34 -5.80
CA ALA A 231 -11.97 9.10 -4.41
C ALA A 231 -12.46 7.70 -3.96
N GLY A 232 -11.72 7.06 -3.05
CA GLY A 232 -12.25 5.92 -2.29
C GLY A 232 -13.29 6.37 -1.27
N HIS A 233 -14.08 5.44 -0.74
CA HIS A 233 -15.18 5.74 0.19
C HIS A 233 -14.96 5.21 1.62
N PHE A 234 -13.92 4.41 1.85
CA PHE A 234 -13.72 3.72 3.13
C PHE A 234 -13.46 4.66 4.32
N GLN A 235 -13.10 5.92 4.09
CA GLN A 235 -12.95 6.92 5.16
C GLN A 235 -14.24 7.12 5.97
N GLN A 236 -15.40 6.81 5.39
CA GLN A 236 -16.70 6.88 6.05
C GLN A 236 -16.92 5.72 7.03
N GLU A 237 -16.17 4.62 6.87
CA GLU A 237 -16.28 3.41 7.68
C GLU A 237 -15.20 3.33 8.79
N LEU A 238 -14.30 4.32 8.86
CA LEU A 238 -13.22 4.34 9.87
C LEU A 238 -13.79 4.50 11.28
N HIS A 239 -13.46 3.55 12.16
CA HIS A 239 -13.92 3.55 13.54
C HIS A 239 -13.02 4.32 14.50
N VAL A 240 -11.71 4.36 14.24
CA VAL A 240 -10.74 5.02 15.15
C VAL A 240 -9.81 5.98 14.44
N TYR A 241 -9.34 5.66 13.24
CA TYR A 241 -8.33 6.47 12.57
C TYR A 241 -8.89 7.87 12.24
N GLY A 242 -8.23 8.91 12.74
CA GLY A 242 -8.70 10.29 12.55
C GLY A 242 -9.93 10.67 13.39
N GLN A 243 -10.50 9.74 14.16
CA GLN A 243 -11.73 9.94 14.95
C GLN A 243 -11.45 10.46 16.38
N THR A 244 -10.33 11.17 16.60
CA THR A 244 -9.94 11.60 17.97
C THR A 244 -11.01 12.50 18.59
N GLY A 245 -11.44 12.18 19.81
CA GLY A 245 -12.52 12.88 20.51
C GLY A 245 -13.93 12.39 20.16
N MET A 246 -14.11 11.67 19.06
CA MET A 246 -15.41 11.11 18.68
C MET A 246 -15.75 9.88 19.54
N PRO A 247 -17.04 9.61 19.81
CA PRO A 247 -17.45 8.46 20.59
C PRO A 247 -17.17 7.14 19.84
N CYS A 248 -16.58 6.17 20.53
CA CYS A 248 -16.38 4.83 19.98
C CYS A 248 -17.73 4.17 19.64
N SER A 249 -17.89 3.68 18.42
CA SER A 249 -19.12 3.02 17.92
C SER A 249 -19.57 1.77 18.71
N ARG A 250 -18.70 1.21 19.56
CA ARG A 250 -19.02 0.04 20.41
C ARG A 250 -19.46 0.38 21.82
N CYS A 251 -18.94 1.48 22.39
CA CYS A 251 -19.06 1.73 23.84
C CYS A 251 -19.22 3.19 24.22
N GLY A 252 -19.24 4.11 23.26
CA GLY A 252 -19.38 5.55 23.49
C GLY A 252 -18.15 6.25 24.05
N THR A 253 -17.16 5.54 24.60
CA THR A 253 -15.93 6.16 25.11
C THR A 253 -15.19 6.92 24.00
N PRO A 254 -14.77 8.19 24.22
CA PRO A 254 -14.03 8.95 23.22
C PRO A 254 -12.76 8.24 22.75
N ILE A 255 -12.53 8.25 21.44
CA ILE A 255 -11.29 7.77 20.83
C ILE A 255 -10.15 8.71 21.19
N ILE A 256 -9.02 8.13 21.59
CA ILE A 256 -7.81 8.88 21.93
C ILE A 256 -6.75 8.69 20.86
N LYS A 257 -5.80 9.62 20.83
CA LYS A 257 -4.61 9.54 19.98
C LYS A 257 -3.35 9.56 20.83
N ILE A 258 -2.54 8.53 20.67
CA ILE A 258 -1.22 8.41 21.32
C ILE A 258 -0.12 8.30 20.25
N LYS A 259 1.13 8.29 20.68
CA LYS A 259 2.29 8.05 19.80
C LYS A 259 2.90 6.68 20.14
N VAL A 260 2.88 5.76 19.19
CA VAL A 260 3.50 4.42 19.31
C VAL A 260 4.56 4.28 18.24
N ALA A 261 5.82 4.06 18.65
CA ALA A 261 6.98 3.98 17.74
C ALA A 261 7.04 5.11 16.69
N GLN A 262 6.90 6.36 17.15
CA GLN A 262 6.90 7.57 16.31
C GLN A 262 5.72 7.70 15.32
N ARG A 263 4.66 6.89 15.48
CA ARG A 263 3.45 6.95 14.64
C ARG A 263 2.25 7.38 15.48
N GLY A 264 1.49 8.33 14.95
CA GLY A 264 0.18 8.68 15.51
C GLY A 264 -0.74 7.47 15.46
N THR A 265 -1.35 7.14 16.60
CA THR A 265 -2.09 5.89 16.82
C THR A 265 -3.40 6.21 17.49
N HIS A 266 -4.49 5.77 16.87
CA HIS A 266 -5.84 5.99 17.37
C HIS A 266 -6.40 4.70 17.97
N LEU A 267 -7.05 4.81 19.12
CA LEU A 267 -7.63 3.66 19.81
C LEU A 267 -8.80 4.06 20.70
N CYS A 268 -9.64 3.08 21.02
CA CYS A 268 -10.60 3.21 22.11
C CYS A 268 -9.96 2.72 23.42
N PRO A 269 -9.73 3.57 24.43
CA PRO A 269 -9.08 3.16 25.68
C PRO A 269 -9.91 2.16 26.50
N HIS A 270 -11.23 2.15 26.30
CA HIS A 270 -12.12 1.19 26.96
C HIS A 270 -12.13 -0.18 26.27
N CYS A 271 -12.23 -0.23 24.94
CA CYS A 271 -12.28 -1.49 24.19
C CYS A 271 -10.92 -2.17 24.04
N GLN A 272 -9.84 -1.41 24.00
CA GLN A 272 -8.48 -1.90 23.76
C GLN A 272 -7.64 -1.68 25.02
N LYS A 273 -7.90 -2.45 26.08
CA LYS A 273 -7.14 -2.30 27.33
C LYS A 273 -5.75 -2.94 27.21
N LEU A 274 -4.71 -2.22 27.64
CA LEU A 274 -3.38 -2.79 27.79
C LEU A 274 -3.41 -3.80 28.96
N LYS A 275 -3.06 -5.06 28.68
CA LYS A 275 -3.04 -6.10 29.70
C LYS A 275 -1.68 -6.12 30.37
N LYS A 276 -1.68 -6.19 31.70
CA LYS A 276 -0.48 -6.51 32.47
C LYS A 276 -0.02 -7.91 32.09
N VAL A 277 1.27 -8.03 31.82
CA VAL A 277 1.95 -9.26 31.40
C VAL A 277 2.53 -9.93 32.63
#